data_AF-A0A7K3G5X4-F1
#
_entry.id   AF-A0A7K3G5X4-F1
#
_cell.length_a   1.000
_cell.length_b   1.000
_cell.length_c   1.000
_cell.angle_alpha   90.00
_cell.angle_beta   90.00
_cell.angle_gamma   90.00
#
_symmetry.space_group_name_H-M   'P 1'
#
loop_
_entity.id
_entity.type
_entity.pdbx_description
1 polymer ?
#
loop_
_entity_poly.entity_id
_entity_poly.type
_entity_poly.pdbx_seq_one_letter_code
_entity_poly.pdbx_strand_id
1 'polypeptide(L)'
;MAVPVPGPCEWPVDTTCCPGWDTYTPEVQARATTLATSILDALTGRQFAQCAVNYRPCGPKCASGPGYMSWPVGTPGVSAGGGPWMLPYVDAGVWRNCGCAGGCSCAARCEVPFPGSVASVTSVTVDGAELDPTAYRLDSWRGRPMLVRTDGECWPQCQDMNLDPSEVGAFVITYQPGRPLPVAGQIAAGEYACEIAKACVGADCALPQQVASLSRSGVDIQLVDPIETAENGLTGLANVDAWIRAVNPARRAQRSRVASVDTYRGRFS
;
A
#
# COMPACT_ATOMS: atom_id res chain seq x y z
N MET A 1 -14.78 -14.17 11.82
CA MET A 1 -14.67 -12.70 11.74
C MET A 1 -14.78 -12.32 10.28
N ALA A 2 -15.66 -11.39 9.92
CA ALA A 2 -15.78 -10.93 8.55
C ALA A 2 -14.42 -10.36 8.10
N VAL A 3 -13.90 -10.84 6.97
CA VAL A 3 -12.76 -10.18 6.32
C VAL A 3 -13.24 -8.75 6.01
N PRO A 4 -12.60 -7.71 6.56
CA PRO A 4 -12.97 -6.34 6.23
C PRO A 4 -13.00 -6.21 4.72
N VAL A 5 -14.09 -5.67 4.17
CA VAL A 5 -14.15 -5.34 2.75
C VAL A 5 -12.91 -4.47 2.47
N PRO A 6 -12.02 -4.86 1.54
CA PRO A 6 -10.84 -4.06 1.25
C PRO A 6 -11.31 -2.76 0.65
N GLY A 7 -11.35 -1.73 1.46
CA GLY A 7 -11.44 -0.33 1.08
C GLY A 7 -10.37 0.44 1.87
N PRO A 8 -10.09 1.69 1.49
CA PRO A 8 -9.21 2.51 2.30
C PRO A 8 -9.96 2.89 3.59
N CYS A 9 -9.47 2.45 4.76
CA CYS A 9 -10.00 2.93 6.03
C CYS A 9 -9.63 4.41 6.26
N GLU A 10 -8.53 4.85 5.65
CA GLU A 10 -8.04 6.22 5.69
C GLU A 10 -7.55 6.60 4.28
N TRP A 11 -8.30 7.46 3.62
CA TRP A 11 -7.86 8.14 2.40
C TRP A 11 -8.01 9.64 2.62
N PRO A 12 -6.93 10.36 2.96
CA PRO A 12 -6.99 11.80 3.14
C PRO A 12 -7.50 12.48 1.87
N VAL A 13 -8.44 13.41 2.04
CA VAL A 13 -9.08 14.13 0.95
C VAL A 13 -8.72 15.61 1.08
N ASP A 14 -8.16 16.17 0.01
CA ASP A 14 -7.81 17.58 -0.06
C ASP A 14 -8.90 18.35 -0.81
N THR A 15 -9.76 19.04 -0.05
CA THR A 15 -10.89 19.81 -0.59
C THR A 15 -10.57 21.27 -0.85
N THR A 16 -9.29 21.68 -0.83
CA THR A 16 -8.88 23.07 -1.08
C THR A 16 -9.32 23.60 -2.44
N CYS A 17 -9.43 22.73 -3.44
CA CYS A 17 -9.96 23.05 -4.77
C CYS A 17 -11.50 23.00 -4.88
N CYS A 18 -12.23 22.86 -3.76
CA CYS A 18 -13.69 22.82 -3.73
C CYS A 18 -14.27 24.03 -2.98
N PRO A 19 -14.46 25.18 -3.65
CA PRO A 19 -15.13 26.33 -3.06
C PRO A 19 -16.52 25.93 -2.55
N GLY A 20 -16.80 26.22 -1.29
CA GLY A 20 -18.09 25.90 -0.67
C GLY A 20 -18.20 24.50 -0.06
N TRP A 21 -17.12 23.71 -0.01
CA TRP A 21 -17.13 22.40 0.66
C TRP A 21 -17.68 22.48 2.08
N ASP A 22 -17.24 23.47 2.86
CA ASP A 22 -17.65 23.68 4.25
C ASP A 22 -19.12 24.11 4.41
N THR A 23 -19.80 24.45 3.32
CA THR A 23 -21.22 24.81 3.33
C THR A 23 -22.14 23.60 3.22
N TYR A 24 -21.61 22.44 2.78
CA TYR A 24 -22.37 21.19 2.76
C TYR A 24 -22.58 20.64 4.18
N THR A 25 -23.67 19.92 4.39
CA THR A 25 -23.91 19.25 5.66
C THR A 25 -22.86 18.15 5.90
N PRO A 26 -22.53 17.80 7.15
CA PRO A 26 -21.58 16.73 7.45
C PRO A 26 -21.96 15.38 6.81
N GLU A 27 -23.26 15.13 6.65
CA GLU A 27 -23.77 13.92 5.99
C GLU A 27 -23.45 13.90 4.49
N VAL A 28 -23.60 15.02 3.78
CA VAL A 28 -23.24 15.14 2.36
C VAL A 28 -21.73 15.00 2.19
N GLN A 29 -20.94 15.68 3.04
CA GLN A 29 -19.48 15.58 3.01
C GLN A 29 -19.00 14.14 3.21
N ALA A 30 -19.56 13.42 4.19
CA ALA A 30 -19.19 12.03 4.50
C ALA A 30 -19.58 11.06 3.36
N ARG A 31 -20.79 11.21 2.80
CA ARG A 31 -21.25 10.40 1.66
C ARG A 31 -20.37 10.60 0.44
N ALA A 32 -20.11 11.86 0.08
CA ALA A 32 -19.30 12.21 -1.07
C ALA A 32 -17.86 11.72 -0.93
N THR A 33 -17.26 11.90 0.25
CA THR A 33 -15.92 11.40 0.58
C THR A 33 -15.84 9.88 0.48
N THR A 34 -16.80 9.18 1.07
CA THR A 34 -16.82 7.70 1.06
C THR A 34 -16.95 7.16 -0.35
N LEU A 35 -17.85 7.73 -1.16
CA LEU A 35 -18.03 7.32 -2.54
C LEU A 35 -16.78 7.61 -3.39
N ALA A 36 -16.24 8.83 -3.32
CA ALA A 36 -15.05 9.22 -4.06
C ALA A 36 -13.86 8.30 -3.78
N THR A 37 -13.55 8.10 -2.50
CA THR A 37 -12.39 7.32 -2.05
C THR A 37 -12.55 5.83 -2.38
N SER A 38 -13.76 5.26 -2.26
CA SER A 38 -14.01 3.86 -2.62
C SER A 38 -13.84 3.61 -4.12
N ILE A 39 -14.32 4.52 -4.98
CA ILE A 39 -14.18 4.41 -6.43
C ILE A 39 -12.72 4.60 -6.83
N LEU A 40 -12.04 5.63 -6.32
CA LEU A 40 -10.63 5.88 -6.65
C LEU A 40 -9.71 4.76 -6.17
N ASP A 41 -9.96 4.16 -5.00
CA ASP A 41 -9.21 2.97 -4.58
C ASP A 41 -9.37 1.84 -5.59
N ALA A 42 -10.59 1.57 -6.07
CA ALA A 42 -10.82 0.55 -7.09
C ALA A 42 -10.15 0.90 -8.43
N LEU A 43 -10.33 2.12 -8.94
CA LEU A 43 -9.80 2.58 -10.23
C LEU A 43 -8.27 2.65 -10.25
N THR A 44 -7.64 2.83 -9.09
CA THR A 44 -6.16 2.82 -8.96
C THR A 44 -5.58 1.43 -8.69
N GLY A 45 -6.40 0.37 -8.79
CA GLY A 45 -5.97 -1.01 -8.56
C GLY A 45 -5.67 -1.32 -7.10
N ARG A 46 -6.26 -0.53 -6.20
CA ARG A 46 -6.16 -0.64 -4.74
C ARG A 46 -4.72 -0.58 -4.27
N GLN A 47 -3.84 0.20 -4.90
CA GLN A 47 -2.39 0.11 -4.67
C GLN A 47 -1.88 0.98 -3.50
N PHE A 48 -2.67 1.93 -3.02
CA PHE A 48 -2.30 2.89 -1.97
C PHE A 48 -2.69 2.40 -0.56
N ALA A 49 -2.39 3.18 0.48
CA ALA A 49 -2.65 2.82 1.87
C ALA A 49 -4.05 2.21 2.07
N GLN A 50 -4.10 1.08 2.76
CA GLN A 50 -5.35 0.39 3.14
C GLN A 50 -5.47 0.37 4.64
N CYS A 51 -6.60 -0.12 5.12
CA CYS A 51 -6.82 -0.43 6.52
C CYS A 51 -5.60 -1.11 7.16
N ALA A 52 -5.22 -0.61 8.34
CA ALA A 52 -4.18 -1.21 9.14
C ALA A 52 -4.54 -2.67 9.45
N VAL A 53 -3.53 -3.53 9.40
CA VAL A 53 -3.66 -4.95 9.72
C VAL A 53 -2.61 -5.35 10.74
N ASN A 54 -2.96 -6.31 11.59
CA ASN A 54 -2.02 -6.94 12.50
C ASN A 54 -1.29 -8.06 11.76
N TYR A 55 0.02 -7.89 11.60
CA TYR A 55 0.90 -8.87 10.98
C TYR A 55 1.78 -9.53 12.03
N ARG A 56 1.79 -10.85 12.01
CA ARG A 56 2.58 -11.69 12.91
C ARG A 56 3.66 -12.38 12.08
N PRO A 57 4.89 -11.85 12.03
CA PRO A 57 5.94 -12.46 11.22
C PRO A 57 6.28 -13.85 11.72
N CYS A 58 6.27 -14.84 10.83
CA CYS A 58 6.74 -16.19 11.10
C CYS A 58 7.87 -16.53 10.13
N GLY A 59 9.08 -16.71 10.67
CA GLY A 59 10.25 -17.07 9.88
C GLY A 59 10.32 -18.59 9.63
N PRO A 60 11.00 -19.03 8.55
CA PRO A 60 11.23 -20.46 8.28
C PRO A 60 12.04 -21.16 9.38
N LYS A 61 12.74 -20.40 10.24
CA LYS A 61 13.47 -20.93 11.40
C LYS A 61 12.57 -21.49 12.51
N CYS A 62 11.27 -21.22 12.47
CA CYS A 62 10.28 -21.81 13.40
C CYS A 62 9.69 -23.12 12.90
N ALA A 63 9.93 -23.48 11.63
CA ALA A 63 9.71 -24.83 11.18
C ALA A 63 10.84 -25.69 11.77
N SER A 64 10.49 -26.65 12.62
CA SER A 64 11.41 -27.64 13.19
C SER A 64 11.86 -28.67 12.13
N GLY A 65 12.28 -28.21 10.94
CA GLY A 65 12.71 -29.06 9.84
C GLY A 65 13.68 -28.32 8.91
N PRO A 66 14.68 -29.02 8.35
CA PRO A 66 15.61 -28.42 7.40
C PRO A 66 14.85 -28.08 6.11
N GLY A 67 14.46 -26.81 5.94
CA GLY A 67 14.00 -26.30 4.65
C GLY A 67 15.19 -26.11 3.70
N TYR A 68 14.96 -25.97 2.39
CA TYR A 68 16.04 -25.71 1.43
C TYR A 68 16.92 -24.50 1.80
N MET A 69 16.39 -23.52 2.57
CA MET A 69 17.14 -22.38 3.10
C MET A 69 18.04 -22.69 4.33
N SER A 70 17.98 -23.89 4.91
CA SER A 70 18.93 -24.34 5.95
C SER A 70 20.17 -24.99 5.35
N TRP A 71 20.21 -25.20 4.03
CA TRP A 71 21.43 -25.57 3.32
C TRP A 71 22.21 -24.30 2.98
N PRO A 72 23.49 -24.18 3.39
CA PRO A 72 24.32 -23.09 2.95
C PRO A 72 24.60 -23.29 1.47
N VAL A 73 23.78 -22.68 0.60
CA VAL A 73 24.20 -22.35 -0.76
C VAL A 73 25.20 -21.21 -0.63
N GLY A 74 26.40 -21.55 -0.14
CA GLY A 74 27.56 -20.70 -0.32
C GLY A 74 27.66 -20.43 -1.82
N THR A 75 27.55 -19.17 -2.22
CA THR A 75 27.88 -18.81 -3.60
C THR A 75 29.33 -19.26 -3.80
N PRO A 76 29.62 -20.15 -4.76
CA PRO A 76 30.99 -20.52 -5.05
C PRO A 76 31.75 -19.22 -5.38
N GLY A 77 32.68 -18.82 -4.51
CA GLY A 77 33.45 -17.58 -4.65
C GLY A 77 33.33 -16.53 -3.54
N VAL A 78 32.46 -16.69 -2.52
CA VAL A 78 32.35 -15.71 -1.41
C VAL A 78 32.54 -16.29 0.00
N SER A 79 33.01 -17.53 0.11
CA SER A 79 33.37 -18.11 1.40
C SER A 79 34.77 -18.72 1.34
N ALA A 80 35.57 -18.41 2.36
CA ALA A 80 36.97 -18.77 2.57
C ALA A 80 38.01 -17.99 1.74
N GLY A 81 38.41 -16.82 2.25
CA GLY A 81 39.75 -16.26 2.03
C GLY A 81 40.06 -15.72 0.63
N GLY A 82 39.61 -14.50 0.31
CA GLY A 82 40.15 -13.76 -0.83
C GLY A 82 39.27 -12.63 -1.35
N GLY A 83 39.41 -11.42 -0.79
CA GLY A 83 38.95 -10.17 -1.40
C GLY A 83 38.02 -9.31 -0.51
N PRO A 84 38.57 -8.40 0.32
CA PRO A 84 37.79 -7.53 1.21
C PRO A 84 37.74 -6.11 0.65
N TRP A 85 36.69 -5.67 -0.05
CA TRP A 85 36.54 -4.22 -0.25
C TRP A 85 35.27 -3.68 -0.91
N MET A 86 34.56 -4.41 -1.79
CA MET A 86 33.47 -3.78 -2.55
C MET A 86 32.39 -4.80 -2.91
N LEU A 87 31.28 -4.81 -2.17
CA LEU A 87 30.05 -5.47 -2.63
C LEU A 87 29.21 -4.43 -3.38
N PRO A 88 29.19 -4.44 -4.73
CA PRO A 88 28.35 -3.53 -5.49
C PRO A 88 26.88 -3.88 -5.28
N TYR A 89 26.07 -2.87 -5.02
CA TYR A 89 24.62 -2.98 -4.92
C TYR A 89 23.97 -1.75 -5.55
N VAL A 90 22.73 -1.92 -6.01
CA VAL A 90 21.92 -0.81 -6.50
C VAL A 90 20.95 -0.41 -5.39
N ASP A 91 21.04 0.84 -4.98
CA ASP A 91 20.14 1.47 -4.00
C ASP A 91 19.60 2.76 -4.59
N ALA A 92 18.28 2.91 -4.57
CA ALA A 92 17.57 4.02 -5.24
C ALA A 92 18.01 4.27 -6.70
N GLY A 93 18.35 3.22 -7.44
CA GLY A 93 18.83 3.32 -8.83
C GLY A 93 20.29 3.75 -8.98
N VAL A 94 21.02 3.95 -7.88
CA VAL A 94 22.43 4.34 -7.86
C VAL A 94 23.30 3.13 -7.52
N TRP A 95 24.37 2.95 -8.28
CA TRP A 95 25.40 1.96 -7.96
C TRP A 95 26.22 2.43 -6.75
N ARG A 96 26.22 1.61 -5.70
CA ARG A 96 26.98 1.84 -4.47
C ARG A 96 27.86 0.64 -4.18
N ASN A 97 29.01 0.87 -3.55
CA ASN A 97 29.89 -0.19 -3.05
C ASN A 97 29.83 -0.20 -1.52
N CYS A 98 29.46 -1.34 -0.92
CA CYS A 98 29.61 -1.53 0.52
C CYS A 98 31.07 -1.87 0.84
N GLY A 99 31.74 -0.99 1.61
CA GLY A 99 33.05 -1.24 2.22
C GLY A 99 32.89 -1.45 3.71
N CYS A 100 33.38 -2.57 4.23
CA CYS A 100 33.33 -2.89 5.66
C CYS A 100 34.64 -3.50 6.16
N ALA A 101 35.00 -3.18 7.40
CA ALA A 101 36.02 -3.91 8.15
C ALA A 101 35.38 -5.14 8.84
N GLY A 102 35.13 -6.23 8.10
CA GLY A 102 34.62 -7.50 8.65
C GLY A 102 33.62 -8.25 7.77
N GLY A 103 33.02 -9.32 8.32
CA GLY A 103 31.97 -10.11 7.66
C GLY A 103 30.69 -9.30 7.50
N CYS A 104 30.56 -8.62 6.37
CA CYS A 104 29.44 -7.73 6.08
C CYS A 104 28.40 -8.37 5.17
N SER A 105 27.13 -8.21 5.56
CA SER A 105 25.98 -8.24 4.67
C SER A 105 25.59 -6.80 4.33
N CYS A 106 25.09 -6.57 3.11
CA CYS A 106 24.51 -5.26 2.77
C CYS A 106 23.08 -5.08 3.35
N ALA A 107 22.56 -6.09 4.05
CA ALA A 107 21.29 -6.06 4.78
C ALA A 107 21.51 -5.75 6.27
N ALA A 108 20.51 -5.18 6.93
CA ALA A 108 20.57 -4.98 8.38
C ALA A 108 20.49 -6.33 9.09
N ARG A 109 21.21 -6.50 10.21
CA ARG A 109 21.28 -7.81 10.89
C ARG A 109 19.99 -8.19 11.61
N CYS A 110 19.25 -7.20 12.10
CA CYS A 110 18.03 -7.37 12.87
C CYS A 110 16.84 -6.81 12.10
N GLU A 111 16.44 -7.50 11.03
CA GLU A 111 15.37 -7.06 10.13
C GLU A 111 14.30 -8.15 9.93
N VAL A 112 13.07 -7.73 9.66
CA VAL A 112 11.95 -8.62 9.30
C VAL A 112 11.28 -8.12 8.02
N PRO A 113 11.10 -8.99 7.00
CA PRO A 113 10.47 -8.60 5.74
C PRO A 113 8.95 -8.50 5.87
N PHE A 114 8.35 -7.60 5.09
CA PHE A 114 6.91 -7.61 4.88
C PHE A 114 6.52 -8.39 3.62
N PRO A 115 5.31 -8.97 3.57
CA PRO A 115 4.83 -9.73 2.40
C PRO A 115 4.50 -8.86 1.18
N GLY A 116 4.41 -7.54 1.35
CA GLY A 116 4.06 -6.60 0.30
C GLY A 116 4.47 -5.17 0.66
N SER A 117 3.97 -4.20 -0.10
CA SER A 117 4.24 -2.78 0.18
C SER A 117 3.64 -2.35 1.52
N VAL A 118 4.35 -1.43 2.18
CA VAL A 118 3.99 -0.84 3.46
C VAL A 118 3.85 0.66 3.26
N ALA A 119 2.68 1.20 3.58
CA ALA A 119 2.44 2.64 3.53
C ALA A 119 2.96 3.31 4.81
N SER A 120 2.69 2.68 5.95
CA SER A 120 3.14 3.12 7.27
C SER A 120 3.14 1.94 8.25
N VAL A 121 3.95 2.03 9.29
CA VAL A 121 3.90 1.14 10.46
C VAL A 121 3.35 1.97 11.62
N THR A 122 2.28 1.49 12.24
CA THR A 122 1.57 2.20 13.32
C THR A 122 2.18 1.87 14.66
N SER A 123 2.37 0.58 14.95
CA SER A 123 2.94 0.11 16.20
C SER A 123 3.60 -1.25 16.03
N VAL A 124 4.51 -1.57 16.96
CA VAL A 124 5.17 -2.86 17.05
C VAL A 124 5.10 -3.34 18.49
N THR A 125 4.57 -4.53 18.70
CA THR A 125 4.41 -5.14 20.03
C THR A 125 5.20 -6.44 20.08
N VAL A 126 6.02 -6.58 21.13
CA VAL A 126 6.79 -7.79 21.44
C VAL A 126 6.48 -8.19 22.87
N ASP A 127 6.07 -9.44 23.07
CA ASP A 127 5.74 -9.99 24.39
C ASP A 127 4.68 -9.17 25.16
N GLY A 128 3.70 -8.63 24.43
CA GLY A 128 2.65 -7.78 24.98
C GLY A 128 3.06 -6.33 25.26
N ALA A 129 4.34 -5.98 25.10
CA ALA A 129 4.83 -4.62 25.27
C ALA A 129 4.98 -3.90 23.91
N GLU A 130 4.37 -2.74 23.78
CA GLU A 130 4.58 -1.86 22.62
C GLU A 130 5.97 -1.22 22.70
N LEU A 131 6.72 -1.30 21.61
CA LEU A 131 8.04 -0.72 21.49
C LEU A 131 7.96 0.77 21.14
N ASP A 132 8.91 1.55 21.64
CA ASP A 132 9.06 2.95 21.25
C ASP A 132 9.32 3.04 19.73
N PRO A 133 8.64 3.94 18.98
CA PRO A 133 8.86 4.11 17.55
C PRO A 133 10.31 4.42 17.14
N THR A 134 11.15 4.91 18.06
CA THR A 134 12.58 5.14 17.83
C THR A 134 13.43 3.86 17.90
N ALA A 135 12.88 2.76 18.42
CA ALA A 135 13.52 1.46 18.52
C ALA A 135 13.50 0.67 17.19
N TYR A 136 12.83 1.20 16.17
CA TYR A 136 12.79 0.59 14.84
C TYR A 136 12.69 1.64 13.73
N ARG A 137 12.99 1.23 12.50
CA ARG A 137 12.75 2.01 11.29
C ARG A 137 12.32 1.14 10.12
N LEU A 138 11.61 1.73 9.16
CA LEU A 138 11.21 1.07 7.93
C LEU A 138 12.23 1.38 6.82
N ASP A 139 13.02 0.39 6.43
CA ASP A 139 14.00 0.50 5.35
C ASP A 139 13.45 -0.14 4.05
N SER A 140 13.96 0.27 2.89
CA SER A 140 13.71 -0.39 1.62
C SER A 140 14.98 -1.12 1.16
N TRP A 141 14.99 -2.45 1.29
CA TRP A 141 16.10 -3.27 0.82
C TRP A 141 15.75 -3.92 -0.53
N ARG A 142 16.42 -3.52 -1.62
CA ARG A 142 16.15 -4.01 -2.99
C ARG A 142 14.67 -3.92 -3.39
N GLY A 143 14.00 -2.83 -2.99
CA GLY A 143 12.58 -2.60 -3.25
C GLY A 143 11.63 -3.40 -2.36
N ARG A 144 12.13 -4.12 -1.35
CA ARG A 144 11.33 -4.82 -0.34
C ARG A 144 11.33 -4.02 0.96
N PRO A 145 10.16 -3.72 1.53
CA PRO A 145 10.09 -3.08 2.84
C PRO A 145 10.57 -4.05 3.93
N MET A 146 11.47 -3.56 4.78
CA MET A 146 12.06 -4.28 5.90
C MET A 146 11.89 -3.45 7.17
N LEU A 147 11.36 -4.05 8.23
CA LEU A 147 11.37 -3.41 9.55
C LEU A 147 12.71 -3.74 10.22
N VAL A 148 13.53 -2.72 10.44
CA VAL A 148 14.86 -2.84 11.04
C VAL A 148 14.82 -2.38 12.48
N ARG A 149 15.34 -3.21 13.40
CA ARG A 149 15.46 -2.87 14.82
C ARG A 149 16.73 -2.05 15.08
N THR A 150 16.64 -1.02 15.91
CA THR A 150 17.71 0.00 16.10
C THR A 150 18.14 0.22 17.54
N ASP A 151 17.49 -0.43 18.50
CA ASP A 151 17.78 -0.35 19.95
C ASP A 151 18.92 -1.28 20.41
N GLY A 152 19.54 -2.04 19.49
CA GLY A 152 20.62 -2.99 19.78
C GLY A 152 20.16 -4.43 19.99
N GLU A 153 18.84 -4.66 20.03
CA GLU A 153 18.28 -6.00 20.07
C GLU A 153 17.85 -6.49 18.66
N CYS A 154 17.41 -7.74 18.57
CA CYS A 154 16.93 -8.37 17.34
C CYS A 154 15.44 -8.76 17.45
N TRP A 155 14.77 -8.90 16.31
CA TRP A 155 13.37 -9.36 16.30
C TRP A 155 13.25 -10.81 16.77
N PRO A 156 12.17 -11.18 17.48
CA PRO A 156 11.88 -12.57 17.80
C PRO A 156 11.91 -13.43 16.54
N GLN A 157 12.73 -14.47 16.54
CA GLN A 157 12.80 -15.40 15.39
C GLN A 157 11.55 -16.28 15.34
N CYS A 158 10.95 -16.57 16.50
CA CYS A 158 9.74 -17.36 16.67
C CYS A 158 8.78 -16.73 17.67
N GLN A 159 7.50 -17.01 17.47
CA GLN A 159 6.39 -16.60 18.32
C GLN A 159 5.33 -17.71 18.37
N ASP A 160 4.53 -17.76 19.42
CA ASP A 160 3.42 -18.70 19.52
C ASP A 160 2.17 -18.13 18.87
N MET A 161 1.79 -18.70 17.72
CA MET A 161 0.64 -18.26 16.93
C MET A 161 -0.72 -18.60 17.57
N ASN A 162 -0.74 -19.38 18.66
CA ASN A 162 -1.96 -19.69 19.42
C ASN A 162 -2.24 -18.67 20.53
N LEU A 163 -1.26 -17.85 20.91
CA LEU A 163 -1.42 -16.80 21.90
C LEU A 163 -2.12 -15.57 21.30
N ASP A 164 -2.80 -14.82 22.16
CA ASP A 164 -3.35 -13.52 21.82
C ASP A 164 -2.22 -12.54 21.45
N PRO A 165 -2.44 -11.61 20.50
CA PRO A 165 -1.46 -10.57 20.14
C PRO A 165 -0.85 -9.77 21.30
N SER A 166 -1.56 -9.68 22.44
CA SER A 166 -1.13 -8.94 23.63
C SER A 166 -0.38 -9.78 24.67
N GLU A 167 -0.17 -11.08 24.44
CA GLU A 167 0.46 -11.98 25.41
C GLU A 167 1.98 -12.10 25.22
N VAL A 168 2.68 -12.47 26.30
CA VAL A 168 4.10 -12.81 26.28
C VAL A 168 4.32 -14.01 25.37
N GLY A 169 5.27 -13.93 24.43
CA GLY A 169 5.49 -14.92 23.37
C GLY A 169 4.86 -14.55 22.03
N ALA A 170 4.15 -13.42 21.93
CA ALA A 170 3.62 -12.87 20.69
C ALA A 170 4.52 -11.75 20.10
N PHE A 171 4.58 -11.69 18.76
CA PHE A 171 5.24 -10.61 18.02
C PHE A 171 4.33 -10.09 16.91
N VAL A 172 3.89 -8.84 17.06
CA VAL A 172 2.85 -8.25 16.22
C VAL A 172 3.33 -6.89 15.69
N ILE A 173 3.14 -6.68 14.40
CA ILE A 173 3.38 -5.42 13.70
C ILE A 173 2.04 -4.94 13.16
N THR A 174 1.55 -3.80 13.63
CA THR A 174 0.36 -3.16 13.07
C THR A 174 0.81 -2.17 11.99
N TYR A 175 0.39 -2.39 10.75
CA TYR A 175 0.85 -1.58 9.61
C TYR A 175 -0.24 -1.40 8.56
N GLN A 176 -0.14 -0.35 7.74
CA GLN A 176 -1.01 -0.11 6.60
C GLN A 176 -0.40 -0.73 5.32
N PRO A 177 -1.04 -1.72 4.69
CA PRO A 177 -0.56 -2.28 3.44
C PRO A 177 -0.77 -1.32 2.27
N GLY A 178 0.18 -1.23 1.35
CA GLY A 178 0.08 -0.39 0.15
C GLY A 178 1.23 0.58 0.01
N ARG A 179 1.15 1.46 -0.98
CA ARG A 179 2.07 2.60 -1.12
C ARG A 179 1.51 3.80 -0.35
N PRO A 180 2.36 4.66 0.22
CA PRO A 180 1.90 5.94 0.74
C PRO A 180 1.09 6.68 -0.32
N LEU A 181 -0.04 7.26 0.08
CA LEU A 181 -0.90 8.02 -0.82
C LEU A 181 -0.21 9.37 -1.15
N PRO A 182 0.10 9.65 -2.43
CA PRO A 182 0.68 10.94 -2.80
C PRO A 182 -0.35 12.06 -2.66
N VAL A 183 0.13 13.29 -2.46
CA VAL A 183 -0.72 14.50 -2.38
C VAL A 183 -1.66 14.62 -3.60
N ALA A 184 -1.18 14.28 -4.79
CA ALA A 184 -2.01 14.28 -6.01
C ALA A 184 -3.25 13.36 -5.90
N GLY A 185 -3.17 12.25 -5.16
CA GLY A 185 -4.31 11.36 -4.92
C GLY A 185 -5.29 11.90 -3.87
N GLN A 186 -4.81 12.76 -2.97
CA GLN A 186 -5.65 13.48 -2.00
C GLN A 186 -6.45 14.57 -2.71
N ILE A 187 -5.79 15.32 -3.60
CA ILE A 187 -6.41 16.35 -4.44
C ILE A 187 -7.43 15.71 -5.39
N ALA A 188 -7.07 14.64 -6.10
CA ALA A 188 -8.00 13.94 -7.01
C ALA A 188 -9.24 13.41 -6.26
N ALA A 189 -9.07 12.91 -5.03
CA ALA A 189 -10.19 12.50 -4.19
C ALA A 189 -11.07 13.68 -3.77
N GLY A 190 -10.47 14.85 -3.48
CA GLY A 190 -11.23 16.03 -3.08
C GLY A 190 -11.98 16.68 -4.23
N GLU A 191 -11.37 16.77 -5.41
CA GLU A 191 -12.06 17.18 -6.63
C GLU A 191 -13.25 16.26 -6.92
N TYR A 192 -13.04 14.94 -6.87
CA TYR A 192 -14.12 14.01 -7.15
C TYR A 192 -15.23 14.03 -6.08
N ALA A 193 -14.86 14.12 -4.79
CA ALA A 193 -15.81 14.28 -3.71
C ALA A 193 -16.63 15.58 -3.85
N CYS A 194 -16.00 16.68 -4.28
CA CYS A 194 -16.68 17.95 -4.52
C CYS A 194 -17.80 17.79 -5.56
N GLU A 195 -17.51 17.15 -6.69
CA GLU A 195 -18.47 16.96 -7.76
C GLU A 195 -19.59 15.97 -7.37
N ILE A 196 -19.27 14.97 -6.55
CA ILE A 196 -20.29 14.08 -5.94
C ILE A 196 -21.18 14.87 -4.97
N ALA A 197 -20.63 15.75 -4.13
CA ALA A 197 -21.42 16.55 -3.19
C ALA A 197 -22.39 17.50 -3.92
N LYS A 198 -21.94 18.14 -4.99
CA LYS A 198 -22.80 18.96 -5.87
C LYS A 198 -23.96 18.12 -6.44
N ALA A 199 -23.65 16.93 -6.96
CA ALA A 199 -24.68 16.01 -7.47
C ALA A 199 -25.67 15.58 -6.38
N CYS A 200 -25.22 15.33 -5.14
CA CYS A 200 -26.10 14.95 -4.03
C CYS A 200 -27.13 16.02 -3.67
N VAL A 201 -26.83 17.30 -3.86
CA VAL A 201 -27.73 18.41 -3.55
C VAL A 201 -28.46 18.96 -4.78
N GLY A 202 -28.25 18.35 -5.96
CA GLY A 202 -28.85 18.81 -7.22
C GLY A 202 -28.26 20.13 -7.74
N ALA A 203 -27.04 20.49 -7.33
CA ALA A 203 -26.31 21.61 -7.91
C ALA A 203 -25.63 21.22 -9.23
N ASP A 204 -25.29 22.21 -10.04
CA ASP A 204 -24.53 21.99 -11.27
C ASP A 204 -23.17 21.34 -10.95
N CYS A 205 -22.90 20.18 -11.56
CA CYS A 205 -21.67 19.42 -11.39
C CYS A 205 -21.11 18.97 -12.73
N ALA A 206 -19.81 18.69 -12.77
CA ALA A 206 -19.08 18.25 -13.96
C ALA A 206 -19.13 16.73 -14.17
N LEU A 207 -19.83 15.97 -13.30
CA LEU A 207 -19.97 14.53 -13.47
C LEU A 207 -20.79 14.20 -14.72
N PRO A 208 -20.38 13.20 -15.51
CA PRO A 208 -21.16 12.74 -16.66
C PRO A 208 -22.56 12.27 -16.20
N GLN A 209 -23.58 13.03 -16.56
CA GLN A 209 -24.97 12.62 -16.41
C GLN A 209 -25.40 11.86 -17.66
N GLN A 210 -26.22 10.82 -17.52
CA GLN A 210 -26.89 10.19 -18.68
C GLN A 210 -27.96 11.14 -19.23
N VAL A 211 -27.54 12.21 -19.91
CA VAL A 211 -28.45 13.15 -20.56
C VAL A 211 -28.78 12.58 -21.93
N ALA A 212 -30.00 12.03 -22.09
CA ALA A 212 -30.56 11.83 -23.41
C ALA A 212 -30.61 13.21 -24.12
N SER A 213 -29.84 13.33 -25.20
CA SER A 213 -29.53 14.55 -25.96
C SER A 213 -30.49 15.74 -25.77
N LEU A 214 -29.97 16.84 -25.22
CA LEU A 214 -30.65 18.14 -25.19
C LEU A 214 -30.04 19.04 -26.28
N SER A 215 -30.65 19.01 -27.46
CA SER A 215 -30.34 19.95 -28.55
C SER A 215 -30.96 21.31 -28.24
N ARG A 216 -30.12 22.32 -27.95
CA ARG A 216 -30.53 23.73 -28.02
C ARG A 216 -29.42 24.56 -28.69
N SER A 217 -29.81 25.25 -29.75
CA SER A 217 -29.07 26.36 -30.38
C SER A 217 -27.82 26.01 -31.22
N GLY A 218 -27.75 24.83 -31.83
CA GLY A 218 -26.81 24.57 -32.93
C GLY A 218 -25.33 24.46 -32.53
N VAL A 219 -25.05 24.18 -31.25
CA VAL A 219 -23.73 23.73 -30.80
C VAL A 219 -23.82 22.23 -30.57
N ASP A 220 -23.17 21.45 -31.44
CA ASP A 220 -22.99 20.01 -31.24
C ASP A 220 -21.97 19.80 -30.11
N ILE A 221 -22.46 19.74 -28.87
CA ILE A 221 -21.66 19.22 -27.76
C ILE A 221 -21.67 17.70 -27.95
N GLN A 222 -20.52 17.13 -28.32
CA GLN A 222 -20.32 15.68 -28.22
C GLN A 222 -20.22 15.33 -26.74
N LEU A 223 -21.33 14.93 -26.12
CA LEU A 223 -21.32 14.41 -24.76
C LEU A 223 -20.57 13.08 -24.78
N VAL A 224 -19.54 12.96 -23.94
CA VAL A 224 -18.86 11.67 -23.70
C VAL A 224 -19.87 10.73 -23.05
N ASP A 225 -19.98 9.50 -23.57
CA ASP A 225 -20.89 8.49 -23.02
C ASP A 225 -20.44 8.10 -21.59
N PRO A 226 -21.31 8.29 -20.57
CA PRO A 226 -21.00 7.87 -19.20
C PRO A 226 -20.69 6.37 -19.08
N ILE A 227 -21.28 5.53 -19.93
CA ILE A 227 -21.05 4.08 -19.93
C ILE A 227 -19.64 3.79 -20.42
N GLU A 228 -19.22 4.37 -21.56
CA GLU A 228 -17.87 4.21 -22.09
C GLU A 228 -16.81 4.72 -21.10
N THR A 229 -17.09 5.83 -20.41
CA THR A 229 -16.19 6.38 -19.38
C THR A 229 -16.00 5.40 -18.21
N ALA A 230 -17.10 4.83 -17.71
CA ALA A 230 -17.06 3.84 -16.63
C ALA A 230 -16.38 2.53 -17.08
N GLU A 231 -16.67 2.03 -18.28
CA GLU A 231 -16.01 0.85 -18.86
C GLU A 231 -14.50 1.03 -19.03
N ASN A 232 -14.06 2.25 -19.31
CA ASN A 232 -12.66 2.59 -19.39
C ASN A 232 -11.98 2.77 -18.02
N GLY A 233 -12.73 2.67 -16.92
CA GLY A 233 -12.23 2.82 -15.56
C GLY A 233 -11.90 4.28 -15.22
N LEU A 234 -12.74 5.21 -15.67
CA LEU A 234 -12.56 6.63 -15.50
C LEU A 234 -13.80 7.27 -14.84
N THR A 235 -13.63 8.50 -14.39
CA THR A 235 -14.65 9.28 -13.66
C THR A 235 -15.33 10.32 -14.54
N GLY A 236 -14.70 10.72 -15.66
CA GLY A 236 -15.16 11.80 -16.53
C GLY A 236 -14.62 13.18 -16.12
N LEU A 237 -13.91 13.28 -15.01
CA LEU A 237 -13.23 14.50 -14.58
C LEU A 237 -11.79 14.49 -15.08
N ALA A 238 -11.41 15.46 -15.91
CA ALA A 238 -10.13 15.46 -16.64
C ALA A 238 -8.90 15.30 -15.73
N ASN A 239 -8.84 16.02 -14.62
CA ASN A 239 -7.71 15.98 -13.67
C ASN A 239 -7.65 14.63 -12.93
N VAL A 240 -8.80 14.15 -12.46
CA VAL A 240 -8.92 12.86 -11.76
C VAL A 240 -8.55 11.71 -12.70
N ASP A 241 -9.03 11.75 -13.94
CA ASP A 241 -8.76 10.75 -14.97
C ASP A 241 -7.30 10.75 -15.41
N ALA A 242 -6.68 11.94 -15.52
CA ALA A 242 -5.25 12.07 -15.79
C ALA A 242 -4.43 11.43 -14.67
N TRP A 243 -4.81 11.66 -13.40
CA TRP A 243 -4.16 11.02 -12.26
C TRP A 243 -4.34 9.49 -12.25
N ILE A 244 -5.56 8.99 -12.47
CA ILE A 244 -5.85 7.55 -12.56
C ILE A 244 -4.96 6.89 -13.63
N ARG A 245 -4.87 7.48 -14.82
CA ARG A 245 -4.03 6.96 -15.90
C ARG A 245 -2.54 7.01 -15.58
N ALA A 246 -2.09 8.03 -14.85
CA ALA A 246 -0.69 8.14 -14.45
C ALA A 246 -0.29 7.03 -13.45
N VAL A 247 -1.18 6.67 -12.52
CA VAL A 247 -0.86 5.69 -11.45
C VAL A 247 -1.30 4.26 -11.78
N ASN A 248 -2.26 4.07 -12.68
CA ASN A 248 -2.77 2.77 -13.11
C ASN A 248 -2.95 2.68 -14.65
N PRO A 249 -1.89 2.88 -15.45
CA PRO A 249 -1.98 2.91 -16.91
C PRO A 249 -2.46 1.57 -17.51
N ALA A 250 -2.22 0.47 -16.81
CA ALA A 250 -2.63 -0.87 -17.23
C ALA A 250 -4.02 -1.28 -16.69
N ARG A 251 -4.76 -0.39 -16.02
CA ARG A 251 -6.10 -0.64 -15.48
C ARG A 251 -6.17 -1.91 -14.63
N ARG A 252 -5.21 -2.09 -13.74
CA ARG A 252 -5.20 -3.20 -12.77
C ARG A 252 -6.46 -3.10 -11.92
N ALA A 253 -7.24 -4.17 -11.86
CA ALA A 253 -8.46 -4.23 -11.04
C ALA A 253 -8.17 -4.63 -9.58
N GLN A 254 -6.99 -5.23 -9.32
CA GLN A 254 -6.60 -5.75 -8.01
C GLN A 254 -5.11 -5.55 -7.75
N ARG A 255 -4.74 -5.62 -6.47
CA ARG A 255 -3.34 -5.65 -6.04
C ARG A 255 -2.61 -6.84 -6.64
N SER A 256 -1.39 -6.60 -7.11
CA SER A 256 -0.46 -7.68 -7.45
C SER A 256 -0.16 -8.51 -6.20
N ARG A 257 -0.23 -9.83 -6.34
CA ARG A 257 0.13 -10.79 -5.29
C ARG A 257 1.17 -11.75 -5.85
N VAL A 258 2.17 -12.08 -5.04
CA VAL A 258 3.12 -13.14 -5.36
C VAL A 258 2.67 -14.38 -4.61
N ALA A 259 2.32 -15.43 -5.35
CA ALA A 259 2.14 -16.76 -4.79
C ALA A 259 3.47 -17.51 -4.96
N SER A 260 4.06 -17.98 -3.87
CA SER A 260 5.14 -18.97 -3.99
C SER A 260 4.52 -20.32 -4.34
N VAL A 261 5.08 -20.98 -5.35
CA VAL A 261 4.67 -22.32 -5.81
C VAL A 261 4.76 -23.34 -4.67
N ASP A 262 5.70 -23.16 -3.74
CA ASP A 262 5.92 -24.05 -2.60
C ASP A 262 4.93 -23.84 -1.44
N THR A 263 4.27 -22.67 -1.38
CA THR A 263 3.30 -22.32 -0.32
C THR A 263 1.86 -22.22 -0.82
N TYR A 264 1.64 -22.35 -2.14
CA TYR A 264 0.33 -22.26 -2.75
C TYR A 264 -0.50 -23.52 -2.45
N ARG A 265 -1.24 -23.51 -1.34
CA ARG A 265 -2.38 -24.41 -1.17
C ARG A 265 -3.53 -23.86 -2.00
N GLY A 266 -3.52 -24.17 -3.29
CA GLY A 266 -4.54 -23.73 -4.23
C GLY A 266 -5.93 -24.09 -3.71
N ARG A 267 -6.80 -23.09 -3.53
CA ARG A 267 -8.24 -23.31 -3.56
C ARG A 267 -8.62 -23.37 -5.03
N PHE A 268 -8.83 -24.58 -5.53
CA PHE A 268 -9.63 -24.78 -6.73
C PHE A 268 -11.07 -24.42 -6.37
N SER A 269 -11.60 -23.37 -7.00
CA SER A 269 -13.04 -23.19 -7.22
C SER A 269 -13.25 -23.13 -8.72
#